data_AF-A0A926BZ65-F1
#
_entry.id   AF-A0A926BZ65-F1
#
_cell.length_a   1.000
_cell.length_b   1.000
_cell.length_c   1.000
_cell.angle_alpha   90.00
_cell.angle_beta   90.00
_cell.angle_gamma   90.00
#
_symmetry.space_group_name_H-M   'P 1'
#
loop_
_entity.id
_entity.type
_entity.pdbx_description
1 polymer ?
#
loop_
_entity_poly.entity_id
_entity_poly.type
_entity_poly.pdbx_seq_one_letter_code
_entity_poly.pdbx_strand_id
1 'polypeptide(L)'
;MKKALKLLPLLLMGVSAAAQTKPVSPPPPSVVSVIGSVTGKRFLPDTAFAALSEEDETLLAKEPIANWGLPMESGKNMSYYNLVVGTRSYQVIVIKLPTAEFPTATLLRFTTPKSKPEPIARGVLKPKEEEKPK
;
A
#
# COMPACT_ATOMS: atom_id res chain seq x y z
N MET A 1 -16.35 -25.56 61.65
CA MET A 1 -16.97 -24.71 60.61
C MET A 1 -16.17 -23.42 60.48
N LYS A 2 -15.64 -23.13 59.27
CA LYS A 2 -15.23 -21.82 58.72
C LYS A 2 -14.44 -22.10 57.43
N LYS A 3 -15.17 -22.22 56.31
CA LYS A 3 -14.60 -22.39 54.97
C LYS A 3 -14.18 -21.00 54.49
N ALA A 4 -12.88 -20.71 54.46
CA ALA A 4 -12.36 -19.48 53.89
C ALA A 4 -12.15 -19.67 52.38
N LEU A 5 -13.14 -19.17 51.64
CA LEU A 5 -13.12 -18.87 50.22
C LEU A 5 -11.90 -17.99 49.88
N LYS A 6 -10.95 -18.51 49.09
CA LYS A 6 -9.96 -17.67 48.42
C LYS A 6 -10.23 -17.68 46.92
N LEU A 7 -10.94 -16.63 46.50
CA LEU A 7 -11.08 -16.23 45.12
C LEU A 7 -9.70 -15.96 44.49
N LEU A 8 -9.56 -16.49 43.28
CA LEU A 8 -8.78 -16.06 42.13
C LEU A 8 -8.15 -14.65 42.24
N PRO A 9 -6.90 -14.48 41.77
CA PRO A 9 -6.82 -13.74 40.51
C PRO A 9 -5.88 -14.39 39.50
N LEU A 10 -6.50 -14.79 38.39
CA LEU A 10 -5.92 -15.13 37.11
C LEU A 10 -5.49 -13.79 36.48
N LEU A 11 -4.41 -13.21 36.99
CA LEU A 11 -3.83 -11.99 36.45
C LEU A 11 -3.07 -12.33 35.17
N LEU A 12 -3.86 -12.40 34.08
CA LEU A 12 -3.57 -11.77 32.79
C LEU A 12 -2.09 -11.39 32.58
N MET A 13 -1.28 -12.36 32.18
CA MET A 13 -0.06 -12.08 31.42
C MET A 13 -0.49 -11.68 30.00
N GLY A 14 -1.04 -10.46 29.89
CA GLY A 14 -1.14 -9.74 28.63
C GLY A 14 0.26 -9.32 28.25
N VAL A 15 1.03 -10.23 27.63
CA VAL A 15 2.26 -9.84 26.95
C VAL A 15 1.81 -8.98 25.77
N SER A 16 1.90 -7.66 25.94
CA SER A 16 1.85 -6.72 24.84
C SER A 16 3.00 -7.08 23.90
N ALA A 17 2.69 -7.82 22.84
CA ALA A 17 3.61 -7.99 21.72
C ALA A 17 3.87 -6.59 21.16
N ALA A 18 5.00 -6.00 21.53
CA ALA A 18 5.52 -4.82 20.86
C ALA A 18 5.76 -5.22 19.40
N ALA A 19 4.86 -4.80 18.50
CA ALA A 19 5.06 -4.94 17.07
C ALA A 19 6.30 -4.13 16.71
N GLN A 20 7.45 -4.81 16.63
CA GLN A 20 8.71 -4.23 16.21
C GLN A 20 8.59 -3.83 14.74
N THR A 21 8.29 -2.56 14.49
CA THR A 21 8.39 -1.96 13.16
C THR A 21 9.88 -1.87 12.83
N LYS A 22 10.42 -2.93 12.22
CA LYS A 22 11.74 -2.83 11.56
C LYS A 22 11.71 -1.61 10.63
N PRO A 23 12.76 -0.79 10.59
CA PRO A 23 12.85 0.30 9.62
C PRO A 23 12.71 -0.33 8.23
N VAL A 24 11.63 0.02 7.55
CA VAL A 24 11.33 -0.57 6.26
C VAL A 24 12.17 0.15 5.21
N SER A 25 12.94 -0.62 4.44
CA SER A 25 13.69 -0.09 3.29
C SER A 25 12.76 0.71 2.39
N PRO A 26 13.16 1.89 1.88
CA PRO A 26 12.32 2.65 0.96
C PRO A 26 11.93 1.79 -0.25
N PRO A 27 10.73 2.01 -0.83
CA PRO A 27 10.31 1.25 -2.00
C PRO A 27 11.26 1.53 -3.18
N PRO A 28 11.48 0.54 -4.07
CA PRO A 28 12.36 0.73 -5.21
C PRO A 28 11.93 1.88 -6.12
N PRO A 29 12.88 2.58 -6.79
CA PRO A 29 12.56 3.71 -7.67
C PRO A 29 11.58 3.37 -8.80
N SER A 30 11.62 2.14 -9.28
CA SER A 30 10.69 1.58 -10.27
C SER A 30 9.24 1.67 -9.80
N VAL A 31 8.96 1.23 -8.57
CA VAL A 31 7.63 1.31 -7.94
C VAL A 31 7.17 2.76 -7.79
N VAL A 32 8.06 3.65 -7.34
CA VAL A 32 7.75 5.08 -7.21
C VAL A 32 7.39 5.69 -8.55
N SER A 33 8.16 5.38 -9.60
CA SER A 33 7.94 5.84 -10.96
C SER A 33 6.62 5.33 -11.54
N VAL A 34 6.32 4.03 -11.36
CA VAL A 34 5.06 3.42 -11.82
C VAL A 34 3.85 4.08 -11.19
N ILE A 35 3.82 4.20 -9.85
CA ILE A 35 2.68 4.83 -9.15
C ILE A 35 2.52 6.30 -9.60
N GLY A 36 3.63 7.04 -9.71
CA GLY A 36 3.57 8.43 -10.18
C GLY A 36 3.11 8.58 -11.63
N SER A 37 3.46 7.62 -12.49
CA SER A 37 3.09 7.64 -13.91
C SER A 37 1.63 7.27 -14.10
N VAL A 38 1.16 6.18 -13.47
CA VAL A 38 -0.24 5.72 -13.51
C VAL A 38 -1.21 6.77 -12.96
N THR A 39 -0.82 7.44 -11.88
CA THR A 39 -1.67 8.46 -11.24
C THR A 39 -1.50 9.86 -11.84
N GLY A 40 -0.52 10.06 -12.72
CA GLY A 40 -0.16 11.37 -13.25
C GLY A 40 0.38 12.36 -12.19
N LYS A 41 0.76 11.89 -11.01
CA LYS A 41 1.15 12.72 -9.85
C LYS A 41 2.56 12.39 -9.37
N ARG A 42 3.13 13.19 -8.48
CA ARG A 42 4.37 12.88 -7.79
C ARG A 42 4.03 11.99 -6.59
N PHE A 43 4.54 10.76 -6.57
CA PHE A 43 4.38 9.85 -5.45
C PHE A 43 5.52 10.02 -4.45
N LEU A 44 5.18 10.25 -3.17
CA LEU A 44 6.11 10.35 -2.06
C LEU A 44 5.82 9.21 -1.08
N PRO A 45 6.65 8.14 -1.06
CA PRO A 45 6.40 6.99 -0.22
C PRO A 45 6.43 7.36 1.27
N ASP A 46 5.41 6.94 2.02
CA ASP A 46 5.33 7.07 3.48
C ASP A 46 5.84 5.80 4.17
N THR A 47 5.64 4.66 3.53
CA THR A 47 5.90 3.32 4.04
C THR A 47 6.17 2.41 2.84
N ALA A 48 7.21 1.59 2.92
CA ALA A 48 7.29 0.39 2.09
C ALA A 48 6.75 -0.79 2.91
N PHE A 49 6.07 -1.71 2.25
CA PHE A 49 5.46 -2.87 2.90
C PHE A 49 6.02 -4.12 2.23
N ALA A 50 6.66 -4.97 3.05
CA ALA A 50 7.42 -6.15 2.61
C ALA A 50 8.55 -5.85 1.60
N ALA A 51 9.57 -6.72 1.57
CA ALA A 51 10.53 -6.67 0.49
C ALA A 51 9.81 -7.14 -0.78
N LEU A 52 9.50 -6.21 -1.68
CA LEU A 52 9.10 -6.49 -3.06
C LEU A 52 10.04 -7.58 -3.62
N SER A 53 9.50 -8.65 -4.23
CA SER A 53 10.39 -9.61 -4.87
C SER A 53 11.03 -8.97 -6.10
N GLU A 54 12.26 -9.34 -6.42
CA GLU A 54 12.95 -8.87 -7.64
C GLU A 54 12.11 -9.15 -8.90
N GLU A 55 11.35 -10.24 -8.90
CA GLU A 55 10.39 -10.58 -9.96
C GLU A 55 9.29 -9.53 -10.09
N ASP A 56 8.65 -9.11 -8.99
CA ASP A 56 7.59 -8.10 -9.04
C ASP A 56 8.15 -6.74 -9.47
N GLU A 57 9.34 -6.38 -8.99
CA GLU A 57 10.01 -5.16 -9.42
C GLU A 57 10.26 -5.16 -10.92
N THR A 58 10.79 -6.27 -11.42
CA THR A 58 11.11 -6.43 -12.83
C THR A 58 9.87 -6.38 -13.70
N LEU A 59 8.76 -7.00 -13.26
CA LEU A 59 7.49 -6.96 -13.98
C LEU A 59 6.95 -5.53 -14.00
N LEU A 60 6.82 -4.88 -12.84
CA LEU A 60 6.29 -3.52 -12.74
C LEU A 60 7.15 -2.52 -13.53
N ALA A 61 8.47 -2.69 -13.58
CA ALA A 61 9.37 -1.82 -14.33
C ALA A 61 9.29 -2.02 -15.85
N LYS A 62 8.95 -3.23 -16.32
CA LYS A 62 8.87 -3.56 -17.75
C LYS A 62 7.50 -3.26 -18.35
N GLU A 63 6.44 -3.37 -17.55
CA GLU A 63 5.09 -3.18 -18.05
C GLU A 63 4.83 -1.72 -18.48
N PRO A 64 4.45 -1.48 -19.74
CA PRO A 64 4.06 -0.16 -20.20
C PRO A 64 2.92 0.43 -19.34
N ILE A 65 2.98 1.74 -19.09
CA ILE A 65 1.92 2.44 -18.36
C ILE A 65 0.56 2.31 -19.07
N ALA A 66 0.56 2.17 -20.41
CA ALA A 66 -0.65 1.95 -21.21
C ALA A 66 -1.35 0.59 -20.93
N ASN A 67 -0.66 -0.38 -20.32
CA ASN A 67 -1.26 -1.66 -19.91
C ASN A 67 -2.05 -1.54 -18.62
N TRP A 68 -1.92 -0.42 -17.89
CA TRP A 68 -2.75 -0.16 -16.73
C TRP A 68 -4.16 0.22 -17.17
N GLY A 69 -5.15 -0.35 -16.48
CA GLY A 69 -6.54 0.02 -16.65
C GLY A 69 -6.78 1.49 -16.30
N LEU A 70 -7.80 2.06 -16.93
CA LEU A 70 -8.28 3.41 -16.62
C LEU A 70 -8.70 3.53 -15.15
N PRO A 71 -8.66 4.74 -14.56
CA PRO A 71 -9.14 4.95 -13.20
C PRO A 71 -10.60 4.51 -13.07
N MET A 72 -10.84 3.57 -12.16
CA MET A 72 -12.18 3.14 -11.78
C MET A 72 -12.55 3.78 -10.45
N GLU A 73 -13.71 4.42 -10.39
CA GLU A 73 -14.21 5.01 -9.14
C GLU A 73 -14.82 3.94 -8.25
N SER A 74 -14.56 4.04 -6.94
CA SER A 74 -15.16 3.20 -5.91
C SER A 74 -15.68 4.08 -4.78
N GLY A 75 -16.96 4.45 -4.87
CA GLY A 75 -17.54 5.44 -3.96
C GLY A 75 -16.93 6.83 -4.16
N LYS A 76 -17.13 7.71 -3.17
CA LYS A 76 -16.89 9.15 -3.32
C LYS A 76 -15.42 9.57 -3.25
N ASN A 77 -14.60 8.81 -2.54
CA ASN A 77 -13.26 9.23 -2.10
C ASN A 77 -12.16 8.26 -2.51
N MET A 78 -12.48 7.24 -3.31
CA MET A 78 -11.55 6.21 -3.71
C MET A 78 -11.65 5.96 -5.20
N SER A 79 -10.49 5.81 -5.83
CA SER A 79 -10.36 5.29 -7.18
C SER A 79 -9.26 4.24 -7.20
N TYR A 80 -9.25 3.40 -8.23
CA TYR A 80 -8.22 2.40 -8.39
C TYR A 80 -7.86 2.15 -9.86
N TYR A 81 -6.64 1.66 -10.06
CA TYR A 81 -6.09 1.28 -11.35
C TYR A 81 -5.64 -0.17 -11.23
N ASN A 82 -5.97 -1.00 -12.21
CA ASN A 82 -5.59 -2.41 -12.23
C ASN A 82 -4.54 -2.68 -13.30
N LEU A 83 -3.62 -3.59 -13.00
CA LEU A 83 -2.71 -4.19 -13.97
C LEU A 83 -2.77 -5.71 -13.79
N VAL A 84 -2.88 -6.45 -14.89
CA VAL A 84 -2.85 -7.92 -14.88
C VAL A 84 -1.71 -8.37 -15.76
N VAL A 85 -0.79 -9.16 -15.19
CA VAL A 85 0.42 -9.65 -15.87
C VAL A 85 0.52 -11.15 -15.65
N GLY A 86 0.15 -11.93 -16.67
CA GLY A 86 0.10 -13.39 -16.55
C GLY A 86 -0.83 -13.82 -15.41
N THR A 87 -0.26 -14.46 -14.38
CA THR A 87 -0.99 -14.94 -13.19
C THR A 87 -1.01 -13.95 -12.02
N ARG A 88 -0.26 -12.85 -12.10
CA ARG A 88 -0.19 -11.82 -11.07
C ARG A 88 -1.11 -10.66 -11.42
N SER A 89 -1.68 -10.03 -10.42
CA SER A 89 -2.35 -8.74 -10.61
C SER A 89 -1.92 -7.73 -9.56
N TYR A 90 -1.91 -6.47 -9.98
CA TYR A 90 -1.54 -5.32 -9.18
C TYR A 90 -2.68 -4.32 -9.19
N GLN A 91 -2.84 -3.61 -8.09
CA GLN A 91 -3.81 -2.55 -7.98
C GLN A 91 -3.20 -1.35 -7.29
N VAL A 92 -3.29 -0.18 -7.91
CA VAL A 92 -3.01 1.09 -7.26
C VAL A 92 -4.34 1.63 -6.76
N ILE A 93 -4.54 1.66 -5.45
CA ILE A 93 -5.68 2.31 -4.81
C ILE A 93 -5.29 3.74 -4.45
N VAL A 94 -6.12 4.70 -4.83
CA VAL A 94 -5.99 6.10 -4.45
C VAL A 94 -7.15 6.48 -3.55
N ILE A 95 -6.85 7.01 -2.36
CA ILE A 95 -7.86 7.46 -1.38
C ILE A 95 -7.61 8.92 -1.04
N LYS A 96 -8.66 9.74 -1.16
CA LYS A 96 -8.68 11.14 -0.73
C LYS A 96 -9.69 11.31 0.40
N LEU A 97 -9.22 11.25 1.64
CA LEU A 97 -10.08 11.52 2.79
C LEU A 97 -10.49 13.01 2.81
N PRO A 98 -11.69 13.34 3.32
CA PRO A 98 -12.19 14.73 3.33
C PRO A 98 -11.27 15.72 4.05
N THR A 99 -10.58 15.27 5.10
CA THR A 99 -9.69 16.08 5.93
C THR A 99 -8.24 16.04 5.49
N ALA A 100 -7.87 15.12 4.59
CA ALA A 100 -6.49 15.02 4.12
C ALA A 100 -6.20 16.18 3.16
N GLU A 101 -4.98 16.72 3.16
CA GLU A 101 -4.56 17.74 2.19
C GLU A 101 -4.27 17.11 0.81
N PHE A 102 -3.68 15.91 0.79
CA PHE A 102 -3.31 15.19 -0.42
C PHE A 102 -3.90 13.76 -0.43
N PRO A 103 -4.20 13.20 -1.61
CA PRO A 103 -4.57 11.78 -1.70
C PRO A 103 -3.40 10.88 -1.32
N THR A 104 -3.72 9.70 -0.81
CA THR A 104 -2.76 8.61 -0.56
C THR A 104 -2.92 7.56 -1.66
N ALA A 105 -1.80 7.06 -2.20
CA ALA A 105 -1.77 5.89 -3.04
C ALA A 105 -1.22 4.68 -2.29
N THR A 106 -1.81 3.52 -2.51
CA THR A 106 -1.31 2.22 -2.04
C THR A 106 -1.24 1.26 -3.21
N LEU A 107 -0.07 0.70 -3.48
CA LEU A 107 0.13 -0.39 -4.43
C LEU A 107 -0.09 -1.72 -3.71
N LEU A 108 -1.00 -2.53 -4.25
CA LEU A 108 -1.33 -3.86 -3.77
C LEU A 108 -0.92 -4.90 -4.82
N ARG A 109 -0.46 -6.05 -4.35
CA ARG A 109 -0.24 -7.26 -5.15
C ARG A 109 -1.25 -8.32 -4.77
N PHE A 110 -1.75 -9.01 -5.78
CA PHE A 110 -2.54 -10.22 -5.66
C PHE A 110 -1.76 -11.35 -6.34
N THR A 111 -1.42 -12.37 -5.56
CA THR A 111 -0.75 -13.57 -6.09
C THR A 111 -1.73 -14.45 -6.87
N THR A 112 -3.01 -14.36 -6.55
CA THR A 112 -4.13 -14.92 -7.32
C THR A 112 -5.36 -14.00 -7.22
N PRO A 113 -6.35 -14.09 -8.13
CA PRO A 113 -7.55 -13.23 -8.10
C PRO A 113 -8.38 -13.32 -6.81
N LYS A 114 -8.26 -14.41 -6.05
CA LYS A 114 -8.97 -14.62 -4.78
C LYS A 114 -8.08 -14.42 -3.54
N SER A 115 -6.78 -14.13 -3.74
CA SER A 115 -5.85 -13.93 -2.62
C SER A 115 -6.16 -12.63 -1.88
N LYS A 116 -5.83 -12.61 -0.59
CA LYS A 116 -5.78 -11.37 0.17
C LYS A 116 -4.69 -10.48 -0.44
N PRO A 117 -4.98 -9.21 -0.77
CA PRO A 117 -3.96 -8.32 -1.31
C PRO A 117 -2.87 -8.04 -0.29
N GLU A 118 -1.65 -7.99 -0.79
CA GLU A 118 -0.48 -7.62 -0.02
C GLU A 118 -0.05 -6.20 -0.40
N PRO A 119 0.01 -5.25 0.55
CA PRO A 119 0.53 -3.94 0.27
C PRO A 119 2.03 -4.03 -0.01
N ILE A 120 2.47 -3.33 -1.06
CA ILE A 120 3.86 -3.23 -1.48
C ILE A 120 4.43 -1.86 -1.11
N ALA A 121 3.66 -0.82 -1.42
CA ALA A 121 4.09 0.55 -1.21
C ALA A 121 2.89 1.42 -0.88
N ARG A 122 3.11 2.41 -0.03
CA ARG A 122 2.13 3.43 0.29
C ARG A 122 2.81 4.78 0.35
N GLY A 123 2.06 5.82 0.02
CA GLY A 123 2.58 7.18 0.06
C GLY A 123 1.56 8.21 -0.38
N VAL A 124 1.99 9.46 -0.32
CA VAL A 124 1.17 10.62 -0.65
C VAL A 124 1.37 11.00 -2.12
N LEU A 125 0.29 11.35 -2.80
CA LEU A 125 0.31 11.88 -4.15
C LEU A 125 0.25 13.41 -4.13
N LYS A 126 1.36 14.05 -4.47
CA LYS A 126 1.42 15.50 -4.66
C LYS A 126 1.27 15.86 -6.14
N PRO A 127 0.82 17.09 -6.46
CA PRO A 127 0.96 17.61 -7.82
C PRO A 127 2.40 17.45 -8.30
N LYS A 128 2.60 17.16 -9.59
CA LYS A 128 3.92 17.31 -10.20
C LYS A 128 4.20 18.81 -10.19
N GLU A 129 5.37 19.22 -9.68
CA GLU A 129 5.82 20.59 -9.92
C GLU A 129 5.87 20.74 -11.44
N GLU A 130 5.10 21.68 -11.97
CA GLU A 130 5.17 22.02 -13.39
C GLU A 130 6.63 22.36 -13.68
N GLU A 131 7.23 21.66 -14.64
CA GLU A 131 8.39 22.19 -15.34
C GLU A 131 7.92 23.55 -15.90
N LYS A 132 8.27 24.63 -15.19
CA LYS A 132 8.10 25.98 -15.69
C LYS A 132 8.61 25.97 -17.12
N PRO A 133 7.80 26.32 -18.14
CA PRO A 133 8.32 26.43 -19.48
C PRO A 133 9.46 27.45 -19.43
N LYS A 134 10.66 26.99 -19.81
CA LYS A 134 11.82 27.85 -20.01
C LYS A 134 11.59 28.78 -21.21
#